data_AF-A0A5B0FUD6-F1
#
_entry.id   AF-A0A5B0FUD6-F1
#
_cell.length_a   1.000
_cell.length_b   1.000
_cell.length_c   1.000
_cell.angle_alpha   90.00
_cell.angle_beta   90.00
_cell.angle_gamma   90.00
#
_symmetry.space_group_name_H-M   'P 1'
#
loop_
_entity.id
_entity.type
_entity.pdbx_description
1 polymer ?
#
loop_
_entity_poly.entity_id
_entity_poly.type
_entity_poly.pdbx_seq_one_letter_code
_entity_poly.pdbx_strand_id
1 'polypeptide(L)'
;MPTVKYCMHVQLNKDNSVASPSASPDSFERMGLRVQKIINSQSAQKAKAALIFRLPDEPVDEWERLLEEIDENDNVTLAYRDDGGVQIFWVVPKED
;
A
#
# COMPACT_ATOMS: atom_id res chain seq x y z
N MET A 1 -17.34 -53.12 15.02
CA MET A 1 -16.90 -52.34 13.84
C MET A 1 -15.89 -51.29 14.31
N PRO A 2 -14.83 -51.03 13.53
CA PRO A 2 -13.52 -50.69 14.06
C PRO A 2 -13.23 -49.18 14.15
N THR A 3 -12.44 -48.83 15.17
CA THR A 3 -11.38 -47.79 15.21
C THR A 3 -11.61 -46.44 14.52
N VAL A 4 -11.85 -45.40 15.34
CA VAL A 4 -11.44 -44.03 15.04
C VAL A 4 -9.97 -43.85 15.40
N LYS A 5 -9.09 -43.93 14.40
CA LYS A 5 -7.74 -43.39 14.42
C LYS A 5 -7.62 -42.50 13.19
N TYR A 6 -7.36 -41.21 13.37
CA TYR A 6 -6.07 -40.64 13.03
C TYR A 6 -6.01 -39.18 13.50
N CYS A 7 -4.94 -38.90 14.24
CA CYS A 7 -4.45 -37.56 14.52
C CYS A 7 -4.03 -36.88 13.23
N MET A 8 -4.37 -35.62 13.06
CA MET A 8 -3.53 -34.66 12.34
C MET A 8 -3.37 -33.43 13.23
N HIS A 9 -2.18 -33.34 13.84
CA HIS A 9 -1.58 -32.07 14.20
C HIS A 9 -1.48 -31.21 12.94
N VAL A 10 -1.96 -29.97 13.00
CA VAL A 10 -1.10 -28.84 12.62
C VAL A 10 -1.53 -27.64 13.46
N GLN A 11 -0.76 -27.43 14.53
CA GLN A 11 -0.69 -26.15 15.18
C GLN A 11 -0.02 -25.23 14.15
N LEU A 12 -0.80 -24.35 13.52
CA LEU A 12 -0.21 -23.24 12.75
C LEU A 12 0.15 -22.15 13.75
N ASN A 13 1.28 -22.36 14.41
CA ASN A 13 2.10 -21.29 14.95
C ASN A 13 2.55 -20.47 13.72
N LYS A 14 1.91 -19.32 13.49
CA LYS A 14 2.51 -18.28 12.65
C LYS A 14 3.15 -17.30 13.61
N ASP A 15 4.34 -17.66 14.04
CA ASP A 15 5.27 -16.76 14.68
C ASP A 15 5.52 -15.53 13.79
N ASN A 16 5.31 -14.38 14.42
CA ASN A 16 6.05 -13.14 14.28
C ASN A 16 6.13 -12.47 12.89
N SER A 17 5.38 -11.38 12.74
CA SER A 17 5.86 -10.19 12.04
C SER A 17 5.25 -8.98 12.72
N VAL A 18 6.04 -8.37 13.61
CA VAL A 18 5.96 -6.99 14.15
C VAL A 18 4.63 -6.29 13.87
N ALA A 19 3.66 -6.46 14.76
CA ALA A 19 2.50 -5.58 14.81
C ALA A 19 2.95 -4.24 15.41
N SER A 20 3.34 -3.30 14.54
CA SER A 20 3.40 -1.88 14.87
C SER A 20 1.98 -1.38 15.22
N PRO A 21 1.83 -0.34 16.06
CA PRO A 21 0.60 -0.13 16.79
C PRO A 21 -0.55 0.35 15.89
N SER A 22 -1.63 -0.42 15.88
CA SER A 22 -3.01 0.07 15.88
C SER A 22 -3.50 0.84 14.64
N ALA A 23 -3.53 0.17 13.51
CA ALA A 23 -4.43 0.49 12.42
C ALA A 23 -5.08 -0.79 11.92
N SER A 24 -6.41 -0.83 11.87
CA SER A 24 -7.14 -1.98 11.33
C SER A 24 -6.69 -2.22 9.88
N PRO A 25 -6.54 -3.48 9.43
CA PRO A 25 -6.12 -3.77 8.04
C PRO A 25 -6.98 -3.07 6.98
N ASP A 26 -8.22 -2.73 7.33
CA ASP A 26 -9.15 -1.93 6.55
C ASP A 26 -8.64 -0.50 6.22
N SER A 27 -7.84 0.12 7.09
CA SER A 27 -7.29 1.49 6.92
C SER A 27 -6.28 1.53 5.78
N PHE A 28 -5.22 0.73 5.87
CA PHE A 28 -4.19 0.62 4.84
C PHE A 28 -4.78 0.26 3.47
N GLU A 29 -5.69 -0.72 3.45
CA GLU A 29 -6.32 -1.18 2.20
C GLU A 29 -7.20 -0.07 1.58
N ARG A 30 -8.01 0.64 2.38
CA ARG A 30 -8.80 1.78 1.89
C ARG A 30 -7.94 2.90 1.35
N MET A 31 -6.85 3.23 2.04
CA MET A 31 -5.89 4.25 1.63
C MET A 31 -5.21 3.86 0.31
N GLY A 32 -4.74 2.62 0.19
CA GLY A 32 -4.18 2.08 -1.05
C GLY A 32 -5.15 2.14 -2.22
N LEU A 33 -6.41 1.73 -2.02
CA LEU A 33 -7.46 1.81 -3.05
C LEU A 33 -7.73 3.25 -3.49
N ARG A 34 -7.75 4.20 -2.55
CA ARG A 34 -7.93 5.63 -2.84
C ARG A 34 -6.78 6.17 -3.68
N VAL A 35 -5.54 5.92 -3.26
CA VAL A 35 -4.33 6.37 -3.98
C VAL A 35 -4.27 5.73 -5.37
N GLN A 36 -4.54 4.42 -5.49
CA GLN A 36 -4.60 3.72 -6.76
C GLN A 36 -5.65 4.33 -7.70
N LYS A 37 -6.83 4.69 -7.19
CA LYS A 37 -7.88 5.35 -7.98
C LYS A 37 -7.41 6.71 -8.53
N ILE A 38 -6.64 7.46 -7.75
CA ILE A 38 -6.08 8.75 -8.20
C ILE A 38 -5.03 8.53 -9.29
N ILE A 39 -4.08 7.62 -9.07
CA ILE A 39 -3.02 7.27 -10.03
C ILE A 39 -3.63 6.77 -11.35
N ASN A 40 -4.66 5.93 -11.30
CA ASN A 40 -5.33 5.38 -12.47
C ASN A 40 -6.35 6.34 -13.12
N SER A 41 -6.54 7.55 -12.59
CA SER A 41 -7.42 8.53 -13.22
C SER A 41 -6.90 8.94 -14.61
N GLN A 42 -7.81 9.24 -15.54
CA GLN A 42 -7.43 9.62 -16.91
C GLN A 42 -6.51 10.85 -16.93
N SER A 43 -6.77 11.82 -16.05
CA SER A 43 -5.93 13.00 -15.88
C SER A 43 -4.51 12.63 -15.45
N ALA A 44 -4.39 11.75 -14.46
CA ALA A 44 -3.09 11.37 -13.91
C ALA A 44 -2.29 10.51 -14.90
N GLN A 45 -2.94 9.56 -15.56
CA GLN A 45 -2.34 8.74 -16.61
C GLN A 45 -1.89 9.53 -17.84
N LYS A 46 -2.61 10.60 -18.20
CA LYS A 46 -2.21 11.51 -19.29
C LYS A 46 -1.06 12.42 -18.88
N ALA A 47 -1.09 12.95 -17.66
CA ALA A 47 -0.05 13.83 -17.13
C ALA A 47 1.23 13.08 -16.72
N LYS A 48 1.13 11.75 -16.53
CA LYS A 48 2.16 10.92 -15.90
C LYS A 48 2.56 11.44 -14.52
N ALA A 49 1.55 11.95 -13.81
CA ALA A 49 1.70 12.52 -12.49
C ALA A 49 0.39 12.48 -11.70
N ALA A 50 0.47 12.36 -10.38
CA ALA A 50 -0.66 12.39 -9.47
C ALA A 50 -0.31 13.21 -8.22
N LEU A 51 -1.23 14.05 -7.76
CA LEU A 51 -1.10 14.72 -6.46
C LEU A 51 -2.00 14.00 -5.45
N ILE A 52 -1.39 13.51 -4.37
CA ILE A 52 -2.09 12.80 -3.30
C ILE A 52 -1.87 13.49 -1.96
N PHE A 53 -2.85 13.35 -1.07
CA PHE A 53 -2.80 13.83 0.31
C PHE A 53 -3.18 12.68 1.24
N ARG A 54 -2.57 12.65 2.43
CA ARG A 54 -3.03 11.85 3.55
C ARG A 54 -4.34 12.43 4.08
N LEU A 55 -5.32 11.59 4.38
CA LEU A 55 -6.54 12.00 5.06
C LEU A 55 -6.32 12.12 6.58
N PRO A 56 -7.09 12.96 7.30
CA PRO A 56 -6.88 13.16 8.74
C PRO A 56 -7.06 11.90 9.58
N ASP A 57 -7.85 10.94 9.11
CA ASP A 57 -8.17 9.66 9.75
C ASP A 57 -7.22 8.52 9.33
N GLU A 58 -6.35 8.75 8.34
CA GLU A 58 -5.34 7.78 7.93
C GLU A 58 -4.11 7.87 8.86
N PRO A 59 -3.63 6.77 9.43
CA PRO A 59 -2.47 6.78 10.32
C PRO A 59 -1.19 7.13 9.57
N VAL A 60 -0.32 7.92 10.21
CA VAL A 60 0.90 8.46 9.58
C VAL A 60 1.86 7.34 9.17
N ASP A 61 2.10 6.37 10.05
CA ASP A 61 3.03 5.26 9.77
C ASP A 61 2.60 4.43 8.56
N GLU A 62 1.29 4.20 8.39
CA GLU A 62 0.77 3.48 7.21
C GLU A 62 0.91 4.32 5.94
N TRP A 63 0.70 5.63 6.03
CA TRP A 63 0.85 6.54 4.90
C TRP A 63 2.31 6.59 4.44
N GLU A 64 3.26 6.71 5.37
CA GLU A 64 4.70 6.68 5.08
C GLU A 64 5.09 5.35 4.44
N ARG A 65 4.62 4.22 5.01
CA ARG A 65 4.83 2.90 4.41
C ARG A 65 4.28 2.80 2.98
N LEU A 66 3.09 3.32 2.72
CA LEU A 66 2.52 3.31 1.36
C LEU A 66 3.38 4.12 0.38
N LEU A 67 3.93 5.27 0.82
CA LEU A 67 4.82 6.08 -0.01
C LEU A 67 6.13 5.35 -0.28
N GLU A 68 6.71 4.67 0.71
CA GLU A 68 7.89 3.82 0.53
C GLU A 68 7.64 2.73 -0.52
N GLU A 69 6.53 1.99 -0.42
CA GLU A 69 6.16 0.94 -1.39
C GLU A 69 5.99 1.49 -2.83
N ILE A 70 5.62 2.77 -2.97
CA ILE A 70 5.52 3.44 -4.28
C ILE A 70 6.91 3.88 -4.79
N ASP A 71 7.76 4.39 -3.91
CA ASP A 71 9.11 4.89 -4.24
C ASP A 71 10.09 3.74 -4.57
N GLU A 72 9.82 2.52 -4.09
CA GLU A 72 10.56 1.30 -4.47
C GLU A 72 10.52 1.01 -5.98
N ASN A 73 9.62 1.65 -6.73
CA ASN A 73 9.55 1.50 -8.18
C ASN A 73 10.48 2.50 -8.90
N ASP A 74 11.53 2.00 -9.55
CA ASP A 74 12.57 2.81 -10.23
C ASP A 74 12.05 3.82 -11.25
N ASN A 75 10.83 3.62 -11.79
CA ASN A 75 10.23 4.55 -12.75
C ASN A 75 9.37 5.64 -12.11
N VAL A 76 9.27 5.66 -10.77
CA VAL A 76 8.49 6.61 -9.99
C VAL A 76 9.41 7.64 -9.32
N THR A 77 8.89 8.84 -9.12
CA THR A 77 9.56 9.88 -8.32
C THR A 77 8.53 10.56 -7.43
N LEU A 78 8.82 10.64 -6.13
CA LEU A 78 8.02 11.36 -5.16
C LEU A 78 8.59 12.76 -4.88
N ALA A 79 7.72 13.78 -4.91
CA ALA A 79 8.05 15.15 -4.51
C ALA A 79 7.10 15.62 -3.40
N TYR A 80 7.67 15.83 -2.21
CA TYR A 80 6.95 16.34 -1.03
C TYR A 80 6.75 17.86 -1.15
N ARG A 81 5.54 18.33 -0.85
CA ARG A 81 5.15 19.74 -0.93
C ARG A 81 4.94 20.33 0.46
N ASP A 82 5.12 21.65 0.59
CA ASP A 82 4.90 22.37 1.85
C ASP A 82 3.44 22.35 2.34
N ASP A 83 2.48 22.04 1.45
CA ASP A 83 1.06 21.89 1.76
C ASP A 83 0.69 20.52 2.32
N GLY A 84 1.68 19.64 2.56
CA GLY A 84 1.48 18.27 3.03
C GLY A 84 1.04 17.29 1.94
N GLY A 85 0.98 17.73 0.68
CA GLY A 85 0.75 16.86 -0.47
C GLY A 85 2.04 16.17 -0.93
N VAL A 86 1.87 15.02 -1.58
CA VAL A 86 2.94 14.31 -2.28
C VAL A 86 2.58 14.24 -3.75
N GLN A 87 3.45 14.79 -4.58
CA GLN A 87 3.33 14.75 -6.03
C GLN A 87 4.13 13.55 -6.53
N ILE A 88 3.43 12.58 -7.10
CA ILE A 88 4.00 11.39 -7.73
C ILE A 88 4.19 11.69 -9.22
N PHE A 89 5.34 11.35 -9.76
CA PHE A 89 5.62 11.32 -11.20
C PHE A 89 6.02 9.91 -11.61
N TRP A 90 5.73 9.51 -12.85
CA TRP A 90 6.25 8.25 -13.37
C TRP A 90 6.57 8.31 -14.85
N VAL A 91 7.46 7.43 -15.31
CA VAL A 91 7.69 7.19 -16.73
C VAL A 91 7.11 5.83 -17.11
N VAL A 92 6.44 5.74 -18.26
CA VAL A 92 6.03 4.44 -18.78
C VAL A 92 7.23 3.87 -19.54
N PRO A 93 7.86 2.79 -19.05
CA PRO A 93 8.93 2.15 -19.81
C PRO A 93 8.35 1.73 -21.16
N LYS A 94 9.09 2.02 -22.24
CA LYS A 94 8.74 1.49 -23.55
C LYS A 94 9.09 0.01 -23.53
N GLU A 95 8.09 -0.84 -23.73
CA GLU A 95 8.34 -2.24 -24.07
C GLU A 95 9.02 -2.23 -25.45
N ASP A 96 10.21 -2.84 -25.55
CA ASP A 96 10.92 -3.06 -26.82
C ASP A 96 10.32 -4.27 -27.56
#